data_AF-A0A1Z9C7U9-F1
#
_entry.id   AF-A0A1Z9C7U9-F1
#
_cell.length_a   1.000
_cell.length_b   1.000
_cell.length_c   1.000
_cell.angle_alpha   90.00
_cell.angle_beta   90.00
_cell.angle_gamma   90.00
#
_symmetry.space_group_name_H-M   'P 1'
#
loop_
_entity.id
_entity.type
_entity.pdbx_description
1 polymer ?
#
loop_
_entity_poly.entity_id
_entity_poly.type
_entity_poly.pdbx_seq_one_letter_code
_entity_poly.pdbx_strand_id
1 'polypeptide(L)'
;MIFYGLKNCDACKLLLKSQPHFKLIDVSLTPVPDDILMEAIAKFGDTLVNKRSTTWRSLDSITREKKPEEIIKLYPKVMKRPLIKLETGELTLGFQEKNK
;
A
#
# COMPACT_ATOMS: atom_id res chain seq x y z
N MET A 1 -7.53 -14.14 0.41
CA MET A 1 -7.27 -12.69 0.58
C MET A 1 -5.87 -12.34 0.10
N ILE A 2 -5.70 -11.17 -0.52
CA ILE A 2 -4.38 -10.68 -0.99
C ILE A 2 -4.08 -9.33 -0.35
N PHE A 3 -2.80 -9.01 -0.19
CA PHE A 3 -2.39 -7.68 0.23
C PHE A 3 -1.13 -7.23 -0.51
N TYR A 4 -1.09 -5.95 -0.78
CA TYR A 4 -0.03 -5.26 -1.49
C TYR A 4 0.89 -4.59 -0.47
N GLY A 5 2.16 -4.98 -0.50
CA GLY A 5 3.12 -4.59 0.50
C GLY A 5 4.55 -4.67 -0.02
N LEU A 6 5.51 -4.60 0.89
CA LEU A 6 6.91 -4.94 0.61
C LEU A 6 7.30 -6.11 1.49
N LYS A 7 8.16 -7.00 1.00
CA LYS A 7 8.73 -8.09 1.84
C LYS A 7 9.38 -7.57 3.12
N ASN A 8 10.03 -6.40 3.04
CA ASN A 8 10.72 -5.76 4.17
C ASN A 8 9.85 -4.73 4.92
N CYS A 9 8.54 -4.93 5.00
CA CYS A 9 7.65 -4.07 5.78
C CYS A 9 7.20 -4.78 7.06
N ASP A 10 7.47 -4.18 8.23
CA ASP A 10 7.17 -4.79 9.53
C ASP A 10 5.67 -5.08 9.71
N ALA A 11 4.80 -4.14 9.33
CA ALA A 11 3.36 -4.35 9.35
C ALA A 11 2.90 -5.48 8.41
N CYS A 12 3.59 -5.71 7.28
CA CYS A 12 3.31 -6.84 6.39
C CYS A 12 3.73 -8.17 7.02
N LYS A 13 4.88 -8.20 7.70
CA LYS A 13 5.36 -9.39 8.42
C LYS A 13 4.44 -9.74 9.58
N LEU A 14 3.98 -8.73 10.34
CA LEU A 14 2.98 -8.90 11.39
C LEU A 14 1.68 -9.46 10.80
N LEU A 15 1.17 -8.91 9.71
CA LEU A 15 -0.02 -9.42 9.04
C LEU A 15 0.13 -10.89 8.62
N LEU A 16 1.25 -11.27 8.01
CA LEU A 16 1.49 -12.67 7.64
C LEU A 16 1.56 -13.60 8.84
N LYS A 17 2.10 -13.11 9.97
CA LYS A 17 2.16 -13.88 11.21
C LYS A 17 0.77 -14.10 11.81
N SER A 18 -0.05 -13.04 11.87
CA SER A 18 -1.41 -13.13 12.43
C SER A 18 -2.40 -13.77 11.44
N GLN A 19 -2.16 -13.65 10.13
CA GLN A 19 -3.02 -14.12 9.04
C GLN A 19 -2.21 -14.83 7.94
N PRO A 20 -1.72 -16.05 8.18
CA PRO A 20 -0.83 -16.77 7.26
C PRO A 20 -1.49 -17.14 5.91
N HIS A 21 -2.81 -17.11 5.82
CA HIS A 21 -3.56 -17.36 4.59
C HIS A 21 -3.60 -16.16 3.62
N PHE A 22 -3.11 -15.00 4.04
CA PHE A 22 -3.03 -13.82 3.18
C PHE A 22 -1.83 -13.92 2.24
N LYS A 23 -2.05 -13.64 0.96
CA LYS A 23 -0.97 -13.62 -0.04
C LYS A 23 -0.36 -12.22 -0.16
N LEU A 24 0.94 -12.10 0.10
CA LEU A 24 1.72 -10.88 -0.15
C LEU A 24 2.01 -10.72 -1.65
N ILE A 25 1.64 -9.57 -2.21
CA ILE A 25 2.11 -9.07 -3.50
C ILE A 25 3.13 -7.96 -3.22
N ASP A 26 4.38 -8.19 -3.61
CA ASP A 26 5.44 -7.20 -3.42
C ASP A 26 5.35 -6.11 -4.50
N VAL A 27 4.93 -4.91 -4.09
CA VAL A 27 4.70 -3.79 -5.00
C VAL A 27 5.96 -3.25 -5.67
N SER A 28 7.15 -3.63 -5.17
CA SER A 28 8.41 -3.27 -5.82
C SER A 28 8.77 -4.17 -7.00
N LEU A 29 8.16 -5.36 -7.08
CA LEU A 29 8.37 -6.32 -8.17
C LEU A 29 7.17 -6.37 -9.10
N THR A 30 5.96 -6.28 -8.54
CA THR A 30 4.71 -6.33 -9.29
C THR A 30 3.87 -5.10 -8.94
N PRO A 31 3.62 -4.19 -9.90
CA PRO A 31 2.81 -3.01 -9.63
C PRO A 31 1.40 -3.40 -9.16
N VAL A 32 0.76 -2.53 -8.39
CA VAL A 32 -0.65 -2.70 -8.01
C VAL A 32 -1.51 -2.59 -9.26
N PRO A 33 -2.44 -3.54 -9.53
CA PRO A 33 -3.36 -3.44 -10.64
C PRO A 33 -4.15 -2.13 -10.63
N ASP A 34 -4.43 -1.57 -11.81
CA ASP A 34 -5.11 -0.28 -11.96
C ASP A 34 -6.48 -0.25 -11.30
N ASP A 35 -7.26 -1.33 -11.40
CA ASP A 35 -8.57 -1.48 -10.76
C ASP A 35 -8.46 -1.32 -9.23
N ILE A 36 -7.54 -2.03 -8.60
CA ILE A 36 -7.31 -1.95 -7.16
C ILE A 36 -6.78 -0.59 -6.75
N LEU A 37 -5.86 -0.03 -7.55
CA LEU A 37 -5.28 1.27 -7.25
C LEU A 37 -6.35 2.35 -7.29
N MET A 38 -7.21 2.36 -8.33
CA MET A 38 -8.32 3.31 -8.43
C MET A 38 -9.31 3.15 -7.28
N GLU A 39 -9.68 1.92 -6.91
CA GLU A 39 -10.53 1.67 -5.74
C GLU A 39 -9.89 2.18 -4.44
N ALA A 40 -8.59 1.92 -4.25
CA ALA A 40 -7.85 2.37 -3.07
C ALA A 40 -7.77 3.90 -3.03
N ILE A 41 -7.55 4.55 -4.17
CA ILE A 41 -7.51 6.01 -4.30
C ILE A 41 -8.88 6.61 -4.04
N ALA A 42 -9.95 6.03 -4.57
CA ALA A 42 -11.32 6.48 -4.31
C ALA A 42 -11.67 6.39 -2.82
N LYS A 43 -11.18 5.35 -2.12
CA LYS A 43 -11.47 5.12 -0.71
C LYS A 43 -10.57 5.92 0.24
N PHE A 44 -9.27 6.02 -0.04
CA PHE A 44 -8.26 6.55 0.88
C PHE A 44 -7.66 7.88 0.43
N GLY A 45 -7.79 8.23 -0.85
CA GLY A 45 -7.20 9.41 -1.47
C GLY A 45 -5.70 9.55 -1.19
N ASP A 46 -5.30 10.75 -0.80
CA ASP A 46 -3.93 11.10 -0.39
C ASP A 46 -3.34 10.23 0.73
N THR A 47 -4.18 9.63 1.57
CA THR A 47 -3.68 8.82 2.70
C THR A 47 -3.04 7.51 2.25
N LEU A 48 -3.29 7.09 1.00
CA LEU A 48 -2.63 5.97 0.35
C LEU A 48 -1.14 6.25 0.09
N VAL A 49 -0.73 7.51 -0.01
CA VAL A 49 0.68 7.89 -0.17
C VAL A 49 1.32 8.04 1.21
N ASN A 50 2.39 7.29 1.46
CA ASN A 50 3.14 7.40 2.70
C ASN A 50 4.05 8.63 2.67
N LYS A 51 3.50 9.78 3.05
CA LYS A 51 4.22 11.07 3.18
C LYS A 51 5.35 11.04 4.23
N ARG A 52 5.43 9.99 5.07
CA ARG A 52 6.51 9.77 6.05
C ARG A 52 7.61 8.82 5.54
N SER A 53 7.48 8.27 4.34
CA SER A 53 8.48 7.36 3.77
C SER A 53 9.74 8.10 3.31
N THR A 54 10.89 7.41 3.30
CA THR A 54 12.12 7.96 2.70
C THR A 54 11.92 8.24 1.21
N THR A 55 11.22 7.35 0.49
CA THR A 55 10.85 7.55 -0.92
C THR A 55 10.14 8.89 -1.12
N TRP A 56 9.11 9.21 -0.33
CA TRP A 56 8.42 10.50 -0.43
C TRP A 56 9.34 11.70 -0.18
N ARG A 57 10.19 11.61 0.86
CA ARG A 57 11.14 12.69 1.18
C ARG A 57 12.19 12.91 0.09
N SER A 58 12.49 11.88 -0.70
CA SER A 58 13.41 11.96 -1.84
C SER A 58 12.75 12.46 -3.14
N LEU A 59 11.42 12.58 -3.20
CA LEU A 59 10.73 13.13 -4.37
C LEU A 59 10.92 14.65 -4.45
N ASP A 60 11.03 15.17 -5.66
CA ASP A 60 11.01 16.60 -5.97
C ASP A 60 9.60 17.20 -5.80
N SER A 61 9.52 18.53 -5.77
CA SER A 61 8.25 19.26 -5.60
C SER A 61 7.25 19.00 -6.72
N ILE A 62 7.70 18.92 -7.98
CA ILE A 62 6.84 18.70 -9.14
C ILE A 62 6.17 17.34 -9.03
N THR A 63 6.93 16.30 -8.67
CA THR A 63 6.39 14.96 -8.46
C THR A 63 5.40 14.93 -7.29
N ARG A 64 5.64 15.68 -6.22
CA ARG A 64 4.73 15.73 -5.05
C ARG A 64 3.39 16.42 -5.34
N GLU A 65 3.32 17.27 -6.36
CA GLU A 65 2.08 17.92 -6.81
C GLU A 65 1.23 17.04 -7.75
N LYS A 66 1.79 15.91 -8.23
CA LYS A 66 1.05 14.95 -9.05
C LYS A 66 -0.06 14.26 -8.27
N LYS A 67 -0.99 13.65 -9.01
CA LYS A 67 -2.04 12.82 -8.40
C LYS A 67 -1.44 11.61 -7.70
N PRO A 68 -2.00 11.17 -6.55
CA PRO A 68 -1.47 10.02 -5.81
C PRO A 68 -1.32 8.74 -6.66
N GLU A 69 -2.21 8.50 -7.62
CA GLU A 69 -2.13 7.39 -8.58
C GLU A 69 -0.85 7.44 -9.45
N GLU A 70 -0.50 8.62 -9.97
CA GLU A 70 0.71 8.81 -10.78
C GLU A 70 1.95 8.60 -9.92
N ILE A 71 1.96 9.16 -8.71
CA ILE A 71 3.10 9.04 -7.79
C ILE A 71 3.31 7.57 -7.42
N ILE A 72 2.25 6.81 -7.13
CA ILE A 72 2.35 5.39 -6.78
C ILE A 72 2.77 4.54 -7.98
N LYS A 73 2.30 4.84 -9.20
CA LYS A 73 2.73 4.14 -10.41
C LYS A 73 4.23 4.36 -10.70
N LEU A 74 4.69 5.60 -10.56
CA LEU A 74 6.10 5.96 -10.75
C LEU A 74 6.99 5.43 -9.62
N TYR A 75 6.48 5.49 -8.38
CA TYR A 75 7.20 5.13 -7.17
C TYR A 75 6.37 4.18 -6.29
N PRO A 76 6.24 2.88 -6.62
CA PRO A 76 5.40 1.94 -5.86
C PRO A 76 5.77 1.84 -4.37
N LYS A 77 7.05 2.08 -4.04
CA LYS A 77 7.56 2.11 -2.66
C LYS A 77 7.07 3.30 -1.83
N VAL A 78 6.41 4.30 -2.44
CA VAL A 78 5.79 5.41 -1.71
C VAL A 78 4.42 5.03 -1.13
N MET A 79 3.78 3.97 -1.65
CA MET A 79 2.47 3.54 -1.19
C MET A 79 2.50 3.19 0.30
N LYS A 80 1.46 3.55 1.04
CA LYS A 80 1.24 3.16 2.42
C LYS A 80 0.86 1.68 2.46
N ARG A 81 1.40 0.96 3.44
CA ARG A 81 1.42 -0.50 3.47
C ARG A 81 1.06 -1.03 4.86
N PRO A 82 0.52 -2.26 4.95
CA PRO A 82 -0.04 -3.06 3.84
C PRO A 82 -1.35 -2.44 3.30
N LEU A 83 -1.61 -2.57 2.00
CA LEU A 83 -2.94 -2.35 1.41
C LEU A 83 -3.58 -3.73 1.22
N ILE A 84 -4.71 -3.97 1.87
CA ILE A 84 -5.30 -5.31 1.98
C ILE A 84 -6.61 -5.36 1.19
N LYS A 85 -6.81 -6.42 0.40
CA LYS A 85 -8.08 -6.73 -0.24
C LYS A 85 -8.75 -7.92 0.45
N LEU A 86 -9.88 -7.63 1.09
CA LEU A 86 -10.73 -8.63 1.74
C LEU A 86 -11.59 -9.37 0.70
N GLU A 87 -12.12 -10.52 1.10
CA GLU A 87 -12.97 -11.36 0.22
C GLU A 87 -14.30 -10.68 -0.13
N THR A 88 -14.78 -9.79 0.74
CA THR A 88 -15.95 -8.93 0.51
C THR A 88 -15.74 -7.89 -0.59
N GLY A 89 -14.52 -7.77 -1.13
CA GLY A 89 -14.10 -6.70 -2.04
C GLY A 89 -13.65 -5.43 -1.30
N GLU A 90 -13.77 -5.40 0.03
CA GLU A 90 -13.37 -4.23 0.79
C GLU A 90 -11.84 -4.06 0.86
N LEU A 91 -11.37 -2.84 0.58
CA LEU A 91 -9.98 -2.46 0.78
C LEU A 91 -9.75 -1.89 2.18
N THR A 92 -8.67 -2.31 2.84
CA THR A 92 -8.21 -1.74 4.12
C THR A 92 -6.75 -1.30 4.02
N LEU A 93 -6.40 -0.22 4.73
CA LEU A 93 -5.09 0.41 4.66
C LEU A 93 -4.38 0.40 6.01
N GLY A 94 -3.19 -0.20 6.03
CA GLY A 94 -2.41 -0.43 7.23
C GLY A 94 -2.88 -1.68 7.99
N PHE A 95 -1.96 -2.24 8.78
CA PHE A 95 -2.26 -3.31 9.73
C PHE A 95 -1.57 -2.99 11.04
N GLN A 96 -2.33 -3.02 12.12
CA GLN A 96 -1.83 -3.04 13.47
C GLN A 96 -2.49 -4.22 14.16
N GLU A 97 -1.69 -5.05 14.82
CA GLU A 97 -2.22 -6.13 15.65
C GLU A 97 -3.04 -5.48 16.77
N LYS A 98 -4.37 -5.59 16.70
CA LYS A 98 -5.20 -5.28 17.86
C LYS A 98 -4.97 -6.42 18.84
N ASN A 99 -4.11 -6.17 19.85
CA ASN A 99 -4.01 -7.04 21.02
C ASN A 99 -5.44 -7.24 21.55
N LYS A 100 -5.88 -8.50 21.50
CA LYS A 100 -7.14 -8.94 22.09
C LYS A 100 -6.98 -9.03 23.60
#